data_AF-A0A1H6LCJ7-F1
#
_entry.id   AF-A0A1H6LCJ7-F1
#
_cell.length_a   1.000
_cell.length_b   1.000
_cell.length_c   1.000
_cell.angle_alpha   90.00
_cell.angle_beta   90.00
_cell.angle_gamma   90.00
#
_symmetry.space_group_name_H-M   'P 1'
#
loop_
_entity.id
_entity.type
_entity.pdbx_description
1 polymer ?
#
loop_
_entity_poly.entity_id
_entity_poly.type
_entity_poly.pdbx_seq_one_letter_code
_entity_poly.pdbx_strand_id
1 'polypeptide(L)'
;MTTPPTGGPPPPAEPYPPPYPGYPPYPGYPPAYPGYGYPPPPRQTNALAIAALVCAFLFAPLGIVFGHVSLSQIKKNGEEGRGLALAGLVIGYLLTVAAVLVIVVSVVFVAAVARDLESLDGMVPDRTATPTGQLDELPAFKPPATLGSNCQYPATTEPADKPAKPPRTGRVPVTSEFISASMTTNEGNIGLQLDNAKAPCTVNNFASLAQQGFFDNTPCHRLTTGELAVLQCGDPTGSGTGGPGYRFPNEYPTNQFRLSDPALKKPVRYPRGTLAMANAGIGTNGSQFFLVYDDSELPPTYTAFGKIDETGLATLEKIAAAGVQGGSTDGEPVTDVEIETIRLD
;
A
#
# COMPACT_ATOMS: atom_id res chain seq x y z
N MET A 1 -71.60 8.70 -25.95
CA MET A 1 -71.82 7.28 -25.62
C MET A 1 -71.18 7.07 -24.26
N THR A 2 -71.80 6.71 -23.14
CA THR A 2 -73.07 6.04 -22.79
C THR A 2 -73.23 6.21 -21.27
N THR A 3 -74.49 6.22 -20.80
CA THR A 3 -74.97 6.15 -19.39
C THR A 3 -74.58 4.80 -18.70
N PRO A 4 -75.06 4.40 -17.49
CA PRO A 4 -75.43 5.01 -16.18
C PRO A 4 -74.77 4.18 -15.01
N PRO A 5 -75.42 3.72 -13.90
CA PRO A 5 -76.00 4.37 -12.70
C PRO A 5 -75.44 3.84 -11.33
N THR A 6 -76.14 4.23 -10.25
CA THR A 6 -76.43 3.51 -8.97
C THR A 6 -75.46 3.61 -7.79
N GLY A 7 -76.05 4.07 -6.68
CA GLY A 7 -75.52 3.92 -5.34
C GLY A 7 -76.30 2.89 -4.50
N GLY A 8 -75.77 2.67 -3.29
CA GLY A 8 -76.32 1.91 -2.16
C GLY A 8 -75.41 0.74 -1.73
N PRO A 9 -75.39 0.28 -0.47
CA PRO A 9 -75.62 0.95 0.82
C PRO A 9 -74.39 0.83 1.78
N PRO A 10 -74.16 1.71 2.76
CA PRO A 10 -73.21 1.44 3.84
C PRO A 10 -73.87 0.59 4.97
N PRO A 11 -73.19 -0.44 5.51
CA PRO A 11 -73.62 -1.18 6.69
C PRO A 11 -73.41 -0.39 8.02
N PRO A 12 -74.08 -0.81 9.12
CA PRO A 12 -74.27 0.01 10.32
C PRO A 12 -73.15 -0.09 11.38
N ALA A 13 -73.25 0.85 12.34
CA ALA A 13 -72.25 1.32 13.30
C ALA A 13 -71.94 0.41 14.51
N GLU A 14 -70.81 0.68 15.18
CA GLU A 14 -70.45 0.16 16.51
C GLU A 14 -69.59 1.21 17.30
N PRO A 15 -69.46 1.12 18.65
CA PRO A 15 -70.02 2.13 19.56
C PRO A 15 -69.01 3.07 20.25
N TYR A 16 -69.53 4.20 20.77
CA TYR A 16 -68.83 5.23 21.55
C TYR A 16 -68.36 4.75 22.95
N PRO A 17 -67.15 5.17 23.41
CA PRO A 17 -66.79 5.13 24.83
C PRO A 17 -67.27 6.36 25.64
N PRO A 18 -67.54 6.21 26.96
CA PRO A 18 -68.23 7.18 27.83
C PRO A 18 -67.35 8.32 28.40
N PRO A 19 -67.96 9.40 28.94
CA PRO A 19 -67.28 10.63 29.33
C PRO A 19 -66.72 10.59 30.77
N TYR A 20 -65.66 11.36 31.05
CA TYR A 20 -65.15 11.58 32.41
C TYR A 20 -65.22 13.06 32.86
N PRO A 21 -65.37 13.31 34.19
CA PRO A 21 -66.03 14.48 34.77
C PRO A 21 -65.08 15.62 35.21
N GLY A 22 -65.68 16.79 35.45
CA GLY A 22 -65.02 18.06 35.77
C GLY A 22 -64.35 18.21 37.14
N TYR A 23 -63.54 19.27 37.25
CA TYR A 23 -62.66 19.60 38.38
C TYR A 23 -63.39 20.20 39.61
N PRO A 24 -62.90 19.94 40.85
CA PRO A 24 -63.35 20.60 42.08
C PRO A 24 -62.57 21.89 42.46
N PRO A 25 -63.15 22.79 43.28
CA PRO A 25 -62.59 24.11 43.63
C PRO A 25 -61.69 24.15 44.90
N TYR A 26 -60.88 25.21 45.01
CA TYR A 26 -59.79 25.46 45.98
C TYR A 26 -60.23 25.72 47.45
N PRO A 27 -59.45 25.29 48.47
CA PRO A 27 -59.62 25.69 49.88
C PRO A 27 -58.72 26.85 50.33
N GLY A 28 -59.19 27.61 51.34
CA GLY A 28 -58.65 28.87 51.83
C GLY A 28 -57.46 28.83 52.80
N TYR A 29 -56.98 30.03 53.17
CA TYR A 29 -55.75 30.30 53.94
C TYR A 29 -55.81 29.95 55.45
N PRO A 30 -54.76 29.31 56.02
CA PRO A 30 -54.56 29.11 57.46
C PRO A 30 -53.64 30.15 58.14
N PRO A 31 -53.57 30.21 59.50
CA PRO A 31 -53.11 31.36 60.29
C PRO A 31 -51.59 31.46 60.52
N ALA A 32 -51.15 32.65 60.99
CA ALA A 32 -49.75 33.03 61.22
C ALA A 32 -49.05 32.25 62.37
N TYR A 33 -47.81 31.79 62.11
CA TYR A 33 -46.93 31.05 63.03
C TYR A 33 -45.74 31.93 63.52
N PRO A 34 -45.07 31.57 64.64
CA PRO A 34 -44.20 32.45 65.44
C PRO A 34 -42.77 32.56 64.90
N GLY A 35 -42.10 33.65 65.31
CA GLY A 35 -40.79 34.09 64.80
C GLY A 35 -39.64 33.10 64.99
N TYR A 36 -38.94 32.83 63.90
CA TYR A 36 -37.64 32.17 63.87
C TYR A 36 -36.51 33.20 63.95
N GLY A 37 -35.52 32.95 64.81
CA GLY A 37 -34.27 33.72 64.86
C GLY A 37 -33.53 33.67 63.52
N TYR A 38 -32.88 34.79 63.16
CA TYR A 38 -32.11 34.89 61.92
C TYR A 38 -31.02 33.79 61.87
N PRO A 39 -30.91 33.03 60.77
CA PRO A 39 -29.76 32.16 60.56
C PRO A 39 -28.49 33.02 60.49
N PRO A 40 -27.33 32.53 60.99
CA PRO A 40 -26.07 33.22 60.81
C PRO A 40 -25.79 33.44 59.32
N PRO A 41 -25.16 34.56 58.92
CA PRO A 41 -24.88 34.83 57.51
C PRO A 41 -24.04 33.71 56.91
N PRO A 42 -24.34 33.28 55.66
CA PRO A 42 -23.58 32.22 55.00
C PRO A 42 -22.12 32.65 54.85
N ARG A 43 -21.19 31.78 55.26
CA ARG A 43 -19.76 32.02 55.08
C ARG A 43 -19.43 31.88 53.59
N GLN A 44 -18.70 32.86 53.05
CA GLN A 44 -18.32 32.84 51.64
C GLN A 44 -17.19 31.81 51.43
N THR A 45 -17.33 30.98 50.41
CA THR A 45 -16.31 29.99 50.01
C THR A 45 -15.17 30.70 49.27
N ASN A 46 -13.92 30.40 49.64
CA ASN A 46 -12.76 31.04 49.02
C ASN A 46 -12.66 30.64 47.52
N ALA A 47 -12.66 31.63 46.62
CA ALA A 47 -12.60 31.40 45.18
C ALA A 47 -11.30 30.69 44.73
N LEU A 48 -10.19 30.88 45.45
CA LEU A 48 -8.92 30.21 45.16
C LEU A 48 -8.96 28.71 45.53
N ALA A 49 -9.83 28.29 46.46
CA ALA A 49 -10.03 26.88 46.75
C ALA A 49 -10.75 26.15 45.60
N ILE A 50 -11.69 26.84 44.94
CA ILE A 50 -12.36 26.33 43.73
C ILE A 50 -11.38 26.32 42.56
N ALA A 51 -10.62 27.41 42.37
CA ALA A 51 -9.58 27.49 41.34
C ALA A 51 -8.51 26.41 41.52
N ALA A 52 -8.08 26.11 42.75
CA ALA A 52 -7.14 25.03 43.05
C ALA A 52 -7.63 23.67 42.57
N LEU A 53 -8.92 23.36 42.77
CA LEU A 53 -9.52 22.12 42.30
C LEU A 53 -9.57 22.05 40.77
N VAL A 54 -10.05 23.10 40.10
CA VAL A 54 -10.16 23.13 38.63
C VAL A 54 -8.79 23.08 37.97
N CYS A 55 -7.82 23.86 38.47
CA CYS A 55 -6.47 23.89 37.95
C CYS A 55 -5.71 22.58 38.21
N ALA A 56 -6.02 21.83 39.28
CA ALA A 56 -5.37 20.54 39.54
C ALA A 56 -5.55 19.56 38.38
N PHE A 57 -6.68 19.60 37.67
CA PHE A 57 -6.95 18.74 36.51
C PHE A 57 -6.38 19.27 35.20
N LEU A 58 -6.35 20.59 35.01
CA LEU A 58 -5.91 21.21 33.75
C LEU A 58 -4.40 21.45 33.70
N PHE A 59 -3.80 21.85 34.81
CA PHE A 59 -2.38 22.14 34.93
C PHE A 59 -1.94 21.98 36.39
N ALA A 60 -1.62 20.75 36.75
CA ALA A 60 -1.39 20.32 38.14
C ALA A 60 -0.42 21.21 38.96
N PRO A 61 0.67 21.79 38.41
CA PRO A 61 1.53 22.73 39.14
C PRO A 61 0.80 24.00 39.63
N LEU A 62 -0.13 24.55 38.83
CA LEU A 62 -0.91 25.72 39.23
C LEU A 62 -1.94 25.36 40.31
N GLY A 63 -2.54 24.17 40.24
CA GLY A 63 -3.43 23.64 41.28
C GLY A 63 -2.75 23.54 42.66
N ILE A 64 -1.48 23.12 42.69
CA ILE A 64 -0.69 23.04 43.94
C ILE A 64 -0.45 24.43 44.54
N VAL A 65 -0.07 25.42 43.70
CA VAL A 65 0.18 26.80 44.15
C VAL A 65 -1.09 27.43 44.73
N PHE A 66 -2.22 27.33 44.01
CA PHE A 66 -3.49 27.87 44.51
C PHE A 66 -4.02 27.10 45.73
N GLY A 67 -3.76 25.79 45.83
CA GLY A 67 -4.09 24.99 47.01
C GLY A 67 -3.37 25.48 48.27
N HIS A 68 -2.06 25.74 48.20
CA HIS A 68 -1.30 26.27 49.33
C HIS A 68 -1.72 27.71 49.71
N VAL A 69 -1.96 28.57 48.73
CA VAL A 69 -2.38 29.97 48.97
C VAL A 69 -3.77 30.03 49.59
N SER A 70 -4.74 29.25 49.08
CA SER A 70 -6.10 29.19 49.61
C SER A 70 -6.15 28.63 51.03
N LEU A 71 -5.36 27.59 51.35
CA LEU A 71 -5.25 27.08 52.73
C LEU A 71 -4.71 28.12 53.72
N SER A 72 -3.78 28.97 53.28
CA SER A 72 -3.25 30.08 54.08
C SER A 72 -4.30 31.18 54.31
N GLN A 73 -5.07 31.54 53.28
CA GLN A 73 -6.15 32.53 53.37
C GLN A 73 -7.33 32.04 54.22
N ILE A 74 -7.77 30.81 54.02
CA ILE A 74 -8.83 30.17 54.81
C ILE A 74 -8.47 30.15 56.30
N LYS A 75 -7.21 29.85 56.63
CA LYS A 75 -6.74 29.85 58.02
C LYS A 75 -6.72 31.24 58.66
N LYS A 76 -6.45 32.29 57.87
CA LYS A 76 -6.38 33.69 58.35
C LYS A 76 -7.75 34.36 58.43
N ASN A 77 -8.63 34.07 57.48
CA ASN A 77 -9.90 34.79 57.29
C ASN A 77 -11.13 34.02 57.79
N GLY A 78 -10.99 32.73 58.14
CA GLY A 78 -12.12 31.91 58.63
C GLY A 78 -13.14 31.53 57.56
N GLU A 79 -12.75 31.58 56.28
CA GLU A 79 -13.58 31.26 55.11
C GLU A 79 -13.82 29.74 54.97
N GLU A 80 -14.86 29.35 54.21
CA GLU A 80 -15.14 27.94 53.91
C GLU A 80 -14.41 27.48 52.64
N GLY A 81 -14.26 26.16 52.47
CA GLY A 81 -13.57 25.57 51.31
C GLY A 81 -12.26 24.83 51.63
N ARG A 82 -11.92 24.63 52.90
CA ARG A 82 -10.70 23.89 53.32
C ARG A 82 -10.61 22.50 52.71
N GLY A 83 -11.73 21.77 52.64
CA GLY A 83 -11.80 20.44 52.04
C GLY A 83 -11.52 20.45 50.53
N LEU A 84 -12.02 21.46 49.81
CA LEU A 84 -11.79 21.64 48.37
C LEU A 84 -10.33 21.98 48.07
N ALA A 85 -9.72 22.86 48.86
CA ALA A 85 -8.31 23.20 48.73
C ALA A 85 -7.39 21.98 49.00
N LEU A 86 -7.72 21.16 50.00
CA LEU A 86 -7.02 19.91 50.28
C LEU A 86 -7.18 18.89 49.13
N ALA A 87 -8.39 18.73 48.61
CA ALA A 87 -8.65 17.83 47.48
C ALA A 87 -7.88 18.26 46.22
N GLY A 88 -7.91 19.55 45.88
CA GLY A 88 -7.15 20.10 44.75
C GLY A 88 -5.63 19.92 44.92
N LEU A 89 -5.12 20.09 46.13
CA LEU A 89 -3.69 19.90 46.43
C LEU A 89 -3.29 18.41 46.32
N VAL A 90 -4.07 17.49 46.89
CA VAL A 90 -3.81 16.04 46.82
C VAL A 90 -3.86 15.55 45.37
N ILE A 91 -4.89 15.94 44.62
CA ILE A 91 -5.05 15.59 43.20
C ILE A 91 -3.90 16.18 42.38
N GLY A 92 -3.50 17.43 42.64
CA GLY A 92 -2.37 18.08 41.98
C GLY A 92 -1.04 17.36 42.21
N TYR A 93 -0.74 16.96 43.45
CA TYR A 93 0.46 16.17 43.75
C TYR A 93 0.41 14.77 43.12
N LEU A 94 -0.73 14.09 43.13
CA LEU A 94 -0.86 12.77 42.50
C LEU A 94 -0.68 12.83 40.98
N LEU A 95 -1.28 13.81 40.31
CA LEU A 95 -1.16 13.98 38.86
C LEU A 95 0.25 14.44 38.45
N THR A 96 0.90 15.30 39.24
CA THR A 96 2.30 15.67 38.97
C THR A 96 3.24 14.48 39.14
N VAL A 97 3.09 13.68 40.20
CA VAL A 97 3.88 12.46 40.39
C VAL A 97 3.64 11.44 39.27
N ALA A 98 2.38 11.24 38.87
CA ALA A 98 2.03 10.36 37.75
C ALA A 98 2.63 10.86 36.42
N ALA A 99 2.54 12.17 36.13
CA ALA A 99 3.14 12.75 34.93
C ALA A 99 4.66 12.60 34.91
N VAL A 100 5.33 12.86 36.05
CA VAL A 100 6.78 12.63 36.19
C VAL A 100 7.14 11.16 35.99
N LEU A 101 6.36 10.24 36.55
CA LEU A 101 6.56 8.80 36.33
C LEU A 101 6.41 8.41 34.86
N VAL A 102 5.39 8.92 34.18
CA VAL A 102 5.19 8.68 32.74
C VAL A 102 6.38 9.23 31.94
N ILE A 103 6.84 10.45 32.23
CA ILE A 103 8.01 11.04 31.57
C ILE A 103 9.26 10.20 31.82
N VAL A 104 9.51 9.78 33.06
CA VAL A 104 10.66 8.93 33.40
C VAL A 104 10.57 7.59 32.67
N VAL A 105 9.41 6.94 32.65
CA VAL A 105 9.18 5.68 31.92
C VAL A 105 9.37 5.89 30.42
N SER A 106 8.85 6.98 29.84
CA SER A 106 9.03 7.32 28.43
C SER A 106 10.50 7.58 28.09
N VAL A 107 11.24 8.30 28.94
CA VAL A 107 12.68 8.54 28.74
C VAL A 107 13.46 7.24 28.85
N VAL A 108 13.16 6.39 29.83
CA VAL A 108 13.79 5.07 29.98
C VAL A 108 13.45 4.16 28.79
N PHE A 109 12.20 4.18 28.32
CA PHE A 109 11.78 3.42 27.15
C PHE A 109 12.46 3.92 25.88
N VAL A 110 12.52 5.24 25.65
CA VAL A 110 13.24 5.83 24.52
C VAL A 110 14.73 5.53 24.61
N ALA A 111 15.34 5.57 25.79
CA ALA A 111 16.74 5.21 25.99
C ALA A 111 16.99 3.71 25.80
N ALA A 112 16.05 2.85 26.20
CA ALA A 112 16.13 1.41 25.97
C ALA A 112 15.99 1.09 24.48
N VAL A 113 15.00 1.67 23.80
CA VAL A 113 14.82 1.55 22.34
C VAL A 113 16.00 2.15 21.58
N ALA A 114 16.57 3.27 22.03
CA ALA A 114 17.77 3.84 21.43
C ALA A 114 18.99 2.93 21.58
N ARG A 115 19.17 2.29 22.75
CA ARG A 115 20.22 1.29 22.97
C ARG A 115 20.00 0.02 22.14
N ASP A 116 18.75 -0.40 21.96
CA ASP A 116 18.39 -1.53 21.09
C ASP A 116 18.57 -1.16 19.60
N LEU A 117 18.36 0.10 19.20
CA LEU A 117 18.69 0.61 17.86
C LEU A 117 20.20 0.70 17.63
N GLU A 118 20.97 1.07 18.64
CA GLU A 118 22.44 1.11 18.59
C GLU A 118 23.04 -0.32 18.55
N SER A 119 22.35 -1.29 19.18
CA SER A 119 22.60 -2.73 19.01
C SER A 119 22.30 -3.24 17.59
N LEU A 120 21.45 -2.55 16.82
CA LEU A 120 21.14 -2.87 15.42
C LEU A 120 22.06 -2.11 14.43
N ASP A 121 22.70 -1.02 14.85
CA ASP A 121 23.66 -0.27 14.04
C ASP A 121 24.97 -1.05 13.80
N GLY A 122 25.28 -2.01 14.67
CA GLY A 122 26.32 -3.03 14.42
C GLY A 122 25.95 -4.10 13.39
N MET A 123 24.72 -4.09 12.86
CA MET A 123 24.23 -4.97 11.78
C MET A 123 23.92 -4.22 10.48
N VAL A 124 24.21 -2.91 10.41
CA VAL A 124 24.24 -2.18 9.14
C VAL A 124 25.66 -2.30 8.59
N PRO A 125 25.90 -3.04 7.51
CA PRO A 125 27.23 -3.07 6.91
C PRO A 125 27.58 -1.64 6.47
N ASP A 126 28.79 -1.22 6.82
CA ASP A 126 29.46 -0.06 6.28
C ASP A 126 29.35 -0.08 4.74
N ARG A 127 28.47 0.77 4.18
CA ARG A 127 28.25 0.89 2.72
C ARG A 127 29.41 1.60 2.00
N THR A 128 30.58 1.66 2.62
CA THR A 128 31.84 2.00 1.96
C THR A 128 32.68 0.77 1.59
N ALA A 129 32.24 -0.44 1.98
CA ALA A 129 32.75 -1.67 1.40
C ALA A 129 31.86 -2.08 0.21
N THR A 130 32.41 -2.07 -1.01
CA THR A 130 31.84 -2.83 -2.12
C THR A 130 31.56 -4.25 -1.62
N PRO A 131 30.31 -4.75 -1.62
CA PRO A 131 30.07 -6.14 -1.34
C PRO A 131 30.75 -6.95 -2.44
N THR A 132 31.92 -7.52 -2.17
CA THR A 132 32.48 -8.65 -2.94
C THR A 132 31.70 -9.94 -2.65
N GLY A 133 30.44 -9.85 -2.22
CA GLY A 133 29.50 -10.94 -2.29
C GLY A 133 29.12 -11.10 -3.75
N GLN A 134 29.77 -12.03 -4.44
CA GLN A 134 29.35 -12.49 -5.75
C GLN A 134 27.86 -12.84 -5.65
N LEU A 135 27.00 -12.02 -6.27
CA LEU A 135 25.57 -12.30 -6.33
C LEU A 135 25.37 -13.72 -6.85
N ASP A 136 24.42 -14.44 -6.26
CA ASP A 136 24.02 -15.74 -6.81
C ASP A 136 23.60 -15.50 -8.27
N GLU A 137 24.34 -16.10 -9.20
CA GLU A 137 24.04 -15.99 -10.62
C GLU A 137 22.75 -16.76 -10.96
N LEU A 138 22.17 -16.46 -12.11
CA LEU A 138 21.13 -17.32 -12.68
C LEU A 138 21.59 -18.79 -12.66
N PRO A 139 20.74 -19.72 -12.22
CA PRO A 139 21.12 -21.12 -12.08
C PRO A 139 21.53 -21.71 -13.42
N ALA A 140 22.43 -22.68 -13.41
CA ALA A 140 22.76 -23.44 -14.60
C ALA A 140 21.49 -24.10 -15.18
N PHE A 141 21.29 -23.97 -16.48
CA PHE A 141 20.13 -24.52 -17.15
C PHE A 141 20.22 -26.06 -17.24
N LYS A 142 19.23 -26.74 -16.65
CA LYS A 142 18.98 -28.17 -16.82
C LYS A 142 17.66 -28.33 -17.53
N PRO A 143 17.64 -28.75 -18.82
CA PRO A 143 16.41 -28.81 -19.61
C PRO A 143 15.44 -29.82 -18.99
N PRO A 144 14.22 -29.40 -18.61
CA PRO A 144 13.18 -30.33 -18.18
C PRO A 144 12.81 -31.31 -19.29
N ALA A 145 12.46 -32.56 -18.95
CA ALA A 145 12.02 -33.56 -19.95
C ALA A 145 10.77 -33.12 -20.73
N THR A 146 9.97 -32.21 -20.17
CA THR A 146 8.74 -31.65 -20.75
C THR A 146 8.95 -30.29 -21.40
N LEU A 147 10.19 -29.82 -21.57
CA LEU A 147 10.46 -28.52 -22.17
C LEU A 147 9.87 -28.42 -23.57
N GLY A 148 9.02 -27.42 -23.80
CA GLY A 148 8.32 -27.22 -25.07
C GLY A 148 7.37 -28.35 -25.48
N SER A 149 7.13 -29.37 -24.64
CA SER A 149 6.31 -30.53 -25.05
C SER A 149 4.83 -30.18 -25.18
N ASN A 150 4.36 -29.22 -24.37
CA ASN A 150 2.95 -28.83 -24.31
C ASN A 150 2.77 -27.36 -23.88
N CYS A 151 3.06 -26.42 -24.77
CA CYS A 151 2.82 -25.00 -24.53
C CYS A 151 1.32 -24.70 -24.55
N GLN A 152 0.84 -23.98 -23.54
CA GLN A 152 -0.57 -23.68 -23.34
C GLN A 152 -0.74 -22.21 -22.94
N TYR A 153 -1.81 -21.59 -23.45
CA TYR A 153 -2.06 -20.15 -23.33
C TYR A 153 -3.53 -19.92 -22.94
N PRO A 154 -3.96 -20.37 -21.74
CA PRO A 154 -5.34 -20.21 -21.29
C PRO A 154 -5.74 -18.73 -21.22
N ALA A 155 -6.96 -18.44 -21.65
CA ALA A 155 -7.54 -17.11 -21.57
C ALA A 155 -7.62 -16.59 -20.11
N THR A 156 -7.50 -15.29 -19.96
CA THR A 156 -7.77 -14.56 -18.71
C THR A 156 -9.22 -14.07 -18.69
N THR A 157 -9.67 -13.57 -17.55
CA THR A 157 -10.97 -12.89 -17.43
C THR A 157 -10.96 -11.56 -18.14
N GLU A 158 -9.82 -10.88 -18.12
CA GLU A 158 -9.58 -9.63 -18.83
C GLU A 158 -9.37 -9.93 -20.32
N PRO A 159 -10.07 -9.22 -21.22
CA PRO A 159 -9.85 -9.34 -22.65
C PRO A 159 -8.49 -8.75 -23.05
N ALA A 160 -8.07 -9.02 -24.29
CA ALA A 160 -6.85 -8.43 -24.84
C ALA A 160 -7.05 -6.92 -25.11
N ASP A 161 -6.06 -6.10 -24.76
CA ASP A 161 -6.11 -4.64 -24.98
C ASP A 161 -5.87 -4.23 -26.44
N LYS A 162 -5.23 -5.12 -27.21
CA LYS A 162 -5.16 -5.06 -28.67
C LYS A 162 -5.60 -6.41 -29.25
N PRO A 163 -6.10 -6.47 -30.50
CA PRO A 163 -6.45 -7.72 -31.14
C PRO A 163 -5.27 -8.71 -31.11
N ALA A 164 -5.46 -9.81 -30.38
CA ALA A 164 -4.47 -10.87 -30.24
C ALA A 164 -5.16 -12.22 -30.29
N LYS A 165 -4.57 -13.15 -31.04
CA LYS A 165 -4.89 -14.58 -30.94
C LYS A 165 -3.78 -15.25 -30.14
N PRO A 166 -4.13 -16.15 -29.19
CA PRO A 166 -3.13 -16.99 -28.55
C PRO A 166 -2.31 -17.74 -29.62
N PRO A 167 -1.01 -17.95 -29.38
CA PRO A 167 -0.17 -18.71 -30.29
C PRO A 167 -0.59 -20.18 -30.36
N ARG A 168 -0.01 -20.93 -31.30
CA ARG A 168 -0.28 -22.37 -31.43
C ARG A 168 0.06 -23.10 -30.13
N THR A 169 -0.90 -23.87 -29.62
CA THR A 169 -0.72 -24.73 -28.45
C THR A 169 -0.07 -26.07 -28.81
N GLY A 170 0.39 -26.79 -27.79
CA GLY A 170 1.01 -28.11 -27.92
C GLY A 170 2.52 -28.04 -28.07
N ARG A 171 3.10 -28.97 -28.85
CA ARG A 171 4.55 -29.11 -28.94
C ARG A 171 5.20 -27.94 -29.70
N VAL A 172 6.17 -27.29 -29.09
CA VAL A 172 7.05 -26.29 -29.70
C VAL A 172 8.47 -26.88 -29.82
N PRO A 173 9.08 -26.90 -31.02
CA PRO A 173 10.45 -27.39 -31.19
C PRO A 173 11.47 -26.53 -30.44
N VAL A 174 12.44 -27.17 -29.77
CA VAL A 174 13.56 -26.51 -29.06
C VAL A 174 14.86 -26.51 -29.88
N THR A 175 14.79 -26.81 -31.18
CA THR A 175 15.96 -27.13 -32.01
C THR A 175 16.75 -25.93 -32.50
N SER A 176 16.11 -24.76 -32.63
CA SER A 176 16.81 -23.50 -32.88
C SER A 176 17.17 -22.89 -31.54
N GLU A 177 18.47 -22.66 -31.29
CA GLU A 177 18.92 -22.08 -30.01
C GLU A 177 18.45 -20.63 -29.88
N PHE A 178 18.71 -19.83 -30.92
CA PHE A 178 18.29 -18.43 -31.00
C PHE A 178 17.43 -18.16 -32.23
N ILE A 179 16.36 -17.39 -32.04
CA ILE A 179 15.55 -16.80 -33.10
C ILE A 179 15.77 -15.29 -33.05
N SER A 180 16.22 -14.70 -34.16
CA SER A 180 16.48 -13.26 -34.22
C SER A 180 15.19 -12.46 -34.41
N ALA A 181 15.11 -11.32 -33.73
CA ALA A 181 14.05 -10.35 -33.91
C ALA A 181 14.61 -8.93 -33.80
N SER A 182 14.05 -8.02 -34.60
CA SER A 182 14.36 -6.60 -34.59
C SER A 182 13.21 -5.82 -33.94
N MET A 183 13.52 -5.07 -32.89
CA MET A 183 12.61 -4.13 -32.26
C MET A 183 13.01 -2.71 -32.65
N THR A 184 12.15 -2.04 -33.43
CA THR A 184 12.34 -0.64 -33.83
C THR A 184 11.63 0.25 -32.82
N THR A 185 12.34 1.24 -32.29
CA THR A 185 11.76 2.28 -31.42
C THR A 185 12.06 3.65 -31.99
N ASN A 186 11.30 4.66 -31.56
CA ASN A 186 11.57 6.06 -31.86
C ASN A 186 12.95 6.54 -31.34
N GLU A 187 13.56 5.81 -30.40
CA GLU A 187 14.87 6.13 -29.83
C GLU A 187 16.06 5.37 -30.45
N GLY A 188 15.78 4.35 -31.27
CA GLY A 188 16.78 3.51 -31.92
C GLY A 188 16.34 2.05 -32.11
N ASN A 189 17.17 1.28 -32.80
CA ASN A 189 16.94 -0.16 -32.99
C ASN A 189 17.48 -0.96 -31.81
N ILE A 190 16.79 -2.04 -31.49
CA ILE A 190 17.15 -3.01 -30.47
C ILE A 190 17.10 -4.41 -31.11
N GLY A 191 18.26 -5.04 -31.28
CA GLY A 191 18.35 -6.41 -31.77
C GLY A 191 18.13 -7.40 -30.63
N LEU A 192 17.29 -8.41 -30.87
CA LEU A 192 16.91 -9.42 -29.90
C LEU A 192 17.28 -10.82 -30.40
N GLN A 193 17.89 -11.62 -29.53
CA GLN A 193 18.21 -13.03 -29.76
C GLN A 193 17.36 -13.87 -28.80
N LEU A 194 16.25 -14.43 -29.29
CA LEU A 194 15.26 -15.14 -28.49
C LEU A 194 15.71 -16.59 -28.21
N ASP A 195 15.94 -16.94 -26.95
CA ASP A 195 16.48 -18.22 -26.49
C ASP A 195 15.39 -19.31 -26.44
N ASN A 196 15.07 -19.85 -27.61
CA ASN A 196 14.06 -20.89 -27.78
C ASN A 196 14.49 -22.24 -27.17
N ALA A 197 15.80 -22.45 -26.96
CA ALA A 197 16.31 -23.64 -26.29
C ALA A 197 16.02 -23.65 -24.78
N LYS A 198 15.85 -22.49 -24.13
CA LYS A 198 15.54 -22.38 -22.70
C LYS A 198 14.09 -22.01 -22.39
N ALA A 199 13.44 -21.25 -23.28
CA ALA A 199 12.10 -20.71 -23.07
C ALA A 199 11.19 -20.85 -24.32
N PRO A 200 11.00 -22.06 -24.87
CA PRO A 200 10.26 -22.26 -26.12
C PRO A 200 8.81 -21.76 -26.08
N CYS A 201 8.08 -21.93 -24.98
CA CYS A 201 6.70 -21.45 -24.90
C CYS A 201 6.63 -19.92 -24.87
N THR A 202 7.61 -19.28 -24.24
CA THR A 202 7.76 -17.84 -24.17
C THR A 202 8.15 -17.25 -25.53
N VAL A 203 9.11 -17.87 -26.22
CA VAL A 203 9.52 -17.45 -27.56
C VAL A 203 8.39 -17.64 -28.57
N ASN A 204 7.66 -18.76 -28.51
CA ASN A 204 6.46 -18.98 -29.34
C ASN A 204 5.37 -17.91 -29.13
N ASN A 205 5.17 -17.48 -27.87
CA ASN A 205 4.28 -16.37 -27.53
C ASN A 205 4.76 -15.05 -28.14
N PHE A 206 5.99 -14.66 -27.82
CA PHE A 206 6.56 -13.38 -28.25
C PHE A 206 6.59 -13.27 -29.77
N ALA A 207 7.06 -14.32 -30.46
CA ALA A 207 7.08 -14.40 -31.92
C ALA A 207 5.68 -14.26 -32.54
N SER A 208 4.69 -14.94 -31.98
CA SER A 208 3.31 -14.86 -32.47
C SER A 208 2.69 -13.48 -32.28
N LEU A 209 2.92 -12.82 -31.14
CA LEU A 209 2.44 -11.47 -30.89
C LEU A 209 3.14 -10.45 -31.80
N ALA A 210 4.45 -10.58 -32.01
CA ALA A 210 5.22 -9.74 -32.93
C ALA A 210 4.71 -9.88 -34.38
N GLN A 211 4.48 -11.11 -34.86
CA GLN A 211 3.91 -11.36 -36.19
C GLN A 211 2.50 -10.80 -36.38
N GLN A 212 1.73 -10.70 -35.29
CA GLN A 212 0.39 -10.10 -35.29
C GLN A 212 0.43 -8.57 -35.20
N GLY A 213 1.61 -7.94 -35.05
CA GLY A 213 1.74 -6.50 -34.84
C GLY A 213 1.21 -6.03 -33.48
N PHE A 214 1.10 -6.93 -32.50
CA PHE A 214 0.53 -6.60 -31.17
C PHE A 214 1.33 -5.51 -30.45
N PHE A 215 2.65 -5.50 -30.63
CA PHE A 215 3.57 -4.53 -30.04
C PHE A 215 3.70 -3.24 -30.84
N ASP A 216 3.11 -3.15 -32.04
CA ASP A 216 3.25 -1.98 -32.90
C ASP A 216 2.55 -0.76 -32.28
N ASN A 217 3.25 0.37 -32.22
CA ASN A 217 2.83 1.60 -31.56
C ASN A 217 2.38 1.33 -30.11
N THR A 218 3.29 0.79 -29.30
CA THR A 218 3.07 0.56 -27.86
C THR A 218 4.19 1.21 -27.03
N PRO A 219 3.87 1.84 -25.89
CA PRO A 219 4.89 2.50 -25.10
C PRO A 219 5.70 1.51 -24.24
N CYS A 220 6.94 1.88 -23.94
CA CYS A 220 7.67 1.36 -22.79
C CYS A 220 7.35 2.26 -21.59
N HIS A 221 6.47 1.78 -20.72
CA HIS A 221 5.82 2.59 -19.70
C HIS A 221 6.62 2.71 -18.39
N ARG A 222 7.70 1.95 -18.23
CA ARG A 222 8.46 1.95 -16.97
C ARG A 222 9.95 1.80 -17.20
N LEU A 223 10.72 2.72 -16.61
CA LEU A 223 12.16 2.68 -16.48
C LEU A 223 12.51 2.63 -14.99
N THR A 224 13.51 1.83 -14.67
CA THR A 224 14.09 1.72 -13.33
C THR A 224 15.57 1.99 -13.39
N THR A 225 16.15 2.54 -12.33
CA THR A 225 17.59 2.83 -12.18
C THR A 225 18.08 2.36 -10.81
N GLY A 226 19.34 1.93 -10.71
CA GLY A 226 19.92 1.39 -9.46
C GLY A 226 19.99 -0.14 -9.46
N GLU A 227 19.60 -0.79 -8.35
CA GLU A 227 19.64 -2.25 -8.16
C GLU A 227 18.76 -3.02 -9.19
N LEU A 228 17.73 -2.33 -9.70
CA LEU A 228 16.95 -2.77 -10.84
C LEU A 228 17.15 -1.75 -11.98
N ALA A 229 17.79 -2.20 -13.04
CA ALA A 229 18.18 -1.40 -14.19
C ALA A 229 17.53 -1.95 -15.46
N VAL A 230 16.20 -1.74 -15.56
CA VAL A 230 15.40 -2.27 -16.67
C VAL A 230 14.49 -1.22 -17.31
N LEU A 231 14.27 -1.37 -18.61
CA LEU A 231 13.18 -0.73 -19.35
C LEU A 231 12.09 -1.78 -19.61
N GLN A 232 10.86 -1.53 -19.17
CA GLN A 232 9.72 -2.43 -19.30
C GLN A 232 8.74 -1.93 -20.36
N CYS A 233 8.32 -2.85 -21.23
CA CYS A 233 7.46 -2.60 -22.38
C CYS A 233 6.43 -3.73 -22.58
N GLY A 234 5.68 -3.68 -23.68
CA GLY A 234 4.79 -4.77 -24.11
C GLY A 234 3.38 -4.72 -23.50
N ASP A 235 3.02 -3.60 -22.87
CA ASP A 235 1.64 -3.27 -22.51
C ASP A 235 1.06 -2.30 -23.55
N PRO A 236 0.06 -2.69 -24.35
CA PRO A 236 -0.56 -1.80 -25.33
C PRO A 236 -1.21 -0.54 -24.76
N THR A 237 -1.61 -0.57 -23.49
CA THR A 237 -2.26 0.55 -22.81
C THR A 237 -1.27 1.52 -22.18
N GLY A 238 -0.03 1.09 -21.95
CA GLY A 238 0.97 1.82 -21.19
C GLY A 238 0.69 1.94 -19.68
N SER A 239 -0.34 1.27 -19.16
CA SER A 239 -0.73 1.39 -17.75
C SER A 239 0.07 0.51 -16.79
N GLY A 240 0.80 -0.48 -17.33
CA GLY A 240 1.44 -1.56 -16.58
C GLY A 240 0.51 -2.73 -16.24
N THR A 241 -0.78 -2.65 -16.59
CA THR A 241 -1.78 -3.70 -16.27
C THR A 241 -2.38 -4.39 -17.49
N GLY A 242 -2.08 -3.92 -18.70
CA GLY A 242 -2.60 -4.50 -19.93
C GLY A 242 -1.87 -5.77 -20.38
N GLY A 243 -2.47 -6.48 -21.32
CA GLY A 243 -1.98 -7.76 -21.81
C GLY A 243 -2.74 -8.34 -23.02
N PRO A 244 -2.43 -9.59 -23.40
CA PRO A 244 -2.92 -10.19 -24.63
C PRO A 244 -4.22 -11.00 -24.43
N GLY A 245 -4.87 -10.89 -23.26
CA GLY A 245 -6.10 -11.64 -22.93
C GLY A 245 -5.88 -13.12 -22.60
N TYR A 246 -4.65 -13.52 -22.34
CA TYR A 246 -4.28 -14.87 -21.89
C TYR A 246 -3.01 -14.82 -21.06
N ARG A 247 -2.74 -15.93 -20.36
CA ARG A 247 -1.52 -16.10 -19.56
C ARG A 247 -0.86 -17.44 -19.82
N PHE A 248 0.41 -17.58 -19.45
CA PHE A 248 1.13 -18.86 -19.54
C PHE A 248 2.21 -19.03 -18.43
N PRO A 249 2.66 -20.28 -18.19
CA PRO A 249 3.65 -20.58 -17.16
C PRO A 249 5.03 -19.95 -17.37
N ASN A 250 5.81 -19.85 -16.29
CA ASN A 250 7.23 -19.48 -16.36
C ASN A 250 8.09 -20.64 -16.87
N GLU A 251 9.19 -20.29 -17.53
CA GLU A 251 10.22 -21.24 -17.98
C GLU A 251 11.54 -20.95 -17.24
N TYR A 252 12.68 -20.98 -17.92
CA TYR A 252 13.96 -20.67 -17.29
C TYR A 252 14.00 -19.21 -16.78
N PRO A 253 14.51 -18.93 -15.55
CA PRO A 253 15.14 -19.85 -14.59
C PRO A 253 14.15 -20.50 -13.60
N THR A 254 12.89 -20.11 -13.59
CA THR A 254 11.89 -20.57 -12.61
C THR A 254 11.72 -22.10 -12.63
N ASN A 255 11.78 -22.71 -13.81
CA ASN A 255 11.70 -24.18 -13.97
C ASN A 255 12.93 -24.95 -13.46
N GLN A 256 13.95 -24.26 -12.94
CA GLN A 256 15.10 -24.87 -12.26
C GLN A 256 14.85 -25.11 -10.77
N PHE A 257 13.72 -24.64 -10.26
CA PHE A 257 13.35 -24.73 -8.85
C PHE A 257 12.03 -25.50 -8.68
N ARG A 258 11.84 -26.05 -7.48
CA ARG A 258 10.49 -26.48 -7.05
C ARG A 258 9.69 -25.23 -6.71
N LEU A 259 8.38 -25.22 -6.97
CA LEU A 259 7.53 -24.06 -6.68
C LEU A 259 7.50 -23.66 -5.19
N SER A 260 7.78 -24.60 -4.29
CA SER A 260 7.88 -24.35 -2.84
C SER A 260 9.29 -24.00 -2.37
N ASP A 261 10.26 -23.90 -3.28
CA ASP A 261 11.66 -23.64 -2.94
C ASP A 261 11.83 -22.20 -2.43
N PRO A 262 12.38 -21.97 -1.22
CA PRO A 262 12.62 -20.62 -0.71
C PRO A 262 13.61 -19.82 -1.57
N ALA A 263 14.45 -20.46 -2.40
CA ALA A 263 15.35 -19.79 -3.33
C ALA A 263 14.60 -18.92 -4.36
N LEU A 264 13.33 -19.22 -4.66
CA LEU A 264 12.49 -18.39 -5.53
C LEU A 264 12.20 -16.99 -4.96
N LYS A 265 12.50 -16.73 -3.69
CA LYS A 265 12.36 -15.41 -3.04
C LYS A 265 13.67 -14.66 -2.93
N LYS A 266 14.81 -15.30 -3.23
CA LYS A 266 16.13 -14.67 -3.12
C LYS A 266 16.46 -13.99 -4.44
N PRO A 267 16.88 -12.71 -4.43
CA PRO A 267 17.38 -12.07 -5.63
C PRO A 267 18.59 -12.82 -6.19
N VAL A 268 18.63 -12.95 -7.50
CA VAL A 268 19.77 -13.42 -8.29
C VAL A 268 20.12 -12.37 -9.32
N ARG A 269 21.35 -12.39 -9.81
CA ARG A 269 21.79 -11.45 -10.84
C ARG A 269 21.25 -11.86 -12.20
N TYR A 270 20.40 -11.02 -12.78
CA TYR A 270 20.06 -11.03 -14.19
C TYR A 270 21.10 -10.16 -14.92
N PRO A 271 21.98 -10.76 -15.75
CA PRO A 271 23.05 -10.01 -16.40
C PRO A 271 22.50 -8.92 -17.34
N ARG A 272 23.25 -7.83 -17.47
CA ARG A 272 23.09 -6.87 -18.58
C ARG A 272 22.89 -7.59 -19.91
N GLY A 273 21.94 -7.10 -20.70
CA GLY A 273 21.54 -7.67 -21.98
C GLY A 273 20.52 -8.79 -21.88
N THR A 274 20.01 -9.12 -20.70
CA THR A 274 18.93 -10.10 -20.56
C THR A 274 17.59 -9.52 -21.02
N LEU A 275 16.87 -10.30 -21.83
CA LEU A 275 15.45 -10.07 -22.14
C LEU A 275 14.60 -11.02 -21.30
N ALA A 276 13.66 -10.47 -20.51
CA ALA A 276 12.85 -11.28 -19.61
C ALA A 276 11.38 -10.86 -19.55
N MET A 277 10.49 -11.81 -19.25
CA MET A 277 9.06 -11.56 -19.14
C MET A 277 8.73 -10.86 -17.83
N ALA A 278 7.93 -9.80 -17.89
CA ALA A 278 7.26 -9.25 -16.71
C ALA A 278 6.06 -10.13 -16.35
N ASN A 279 5.73 -10.19 -15.05
CA ASN A 279 4.58 -10.94 -14.54
C ASN A 279 4.10 -10.40 -13.18
N ALA A 280 2.89 -10.78 -12.80
CA ALA A 280 2.27 -10.48 -11.50
C ALA A 280 2.39 -11.68 -10.54
N GLY A 281 3.43 -12.50 -10.70
CA GLY A 281 3.64 -13.76 -9.99
C GLY A 281 3.81 -14.95 -10.93
N ILE A 282 4.28 -16.06 -10.37
CA ILE A 282 4.55 -17.29 -11.14
C ILE A 282 3.25 -17.76 -11.83
N GLY A 283 3.34 -18.03 -13.12
CA GLY A 283 2.23 -18.51 -13.95
C GLY A 283 1.41 -17.43 -14.64
N THR A 284 1.87 -16.17 -14.59
CA THR A 284 1.11 -15.02 -15.10
C THR A 284 1.82 -14.26 -16.22
N ASN A 285 2.74 -14.92 -16.96
CA ASN A 285 3.34 -14.29 -18.13
C ASN A 285 2.26 -13.97 -19.16
N GLY A 286 2.32 -12.77 -19.74
CA GLY A 286 1.41 -12.28 -20.78
C GLY A 286 2.19 -11.73 -21.98
N SER A 287 2.07 -10.43 -22.24
CA SER A 287 2.79 -9.75 -23.32
C SER A 287 3.91 -8.83 -22.83
N GLN A 288 3.89 -8.42 -21.56
CA GLN A 288 4.86 -7.49 -21.02
C GLN A 288 6.23 -8.14 -20.81
N PHE A 289 7.28 -7.42 -21.16
CA PHE A 289 8.67 -7.84 -21.02
C PHE A 289 9.53 -6.66 -20.58
N PHE A 290 10.73 -6.94 -20.07
CA PHE A 290 11.70 -5.93 -19.71
C PHE A 290 13.08 -6.25 -20.28
N LEU A 291 13.79 -5.19 -20.61
CA LEU A 291 15.14 -5.18 -21.17
C LEU A 291 16.11 -4.76 -20.08
N VAL A 292 17.00 -5.65 -19.68
CA VAL A 292 18.00 -5.42 -18.62
C VAL A 292 19.19 -4.68 -19.24
N TYR A 293 19.33 -3.38 -18.94
CA TYR A 293 20.39 -2.55 -19.52
C TYR A 293 21.63 -2.43 -18.61
N ASP A 294 21.51 -2.78 -17.34
CA ASP A 294 22.64 -3.02 -16.44
C ASP A 294 22.30 -4.21 -15.53
N ASP A 295 23.31 -4.81 -14.92
CA ASP A 295 23.13 -5.95 -14.03
C ASP A 295 22.06 -5.66 -12.97
N SER A 296 21.06 -6.53 -12.92
CA SER A 296 19.86 -6.29 -12.11
C SER A 296 19.60 -7.43 -11.15
N GLU A 297 19.16 -7.10 -9.95
CA GLU A 297 18.79 -8.06 -8.93
C GLU A 297 17.29 -8.37 -8.97
N LEU A 298 16.95 -9.62 -9.29
CA LEU A 298 15.57 -10.06 -9.37
C LEU A 298 15.43 -11.48 -8.83
N PRO A 299 14.32 -11.84 -8.17
CA PRO A 299 14.05 -13.24 -7.87
C PRO A 299 14.01 -14.06 -9.18
N PRO A 300 14.39 -15.35 -9.16
CA PRO A 300 14.41 -16.22 -10.35
C PRO A 300 12.99 -16.65 -10.81
N THR A 301 12.03 -15.75 -10.71
CA THR A 301 10.61 -15.90 -11.05
C THR A 301 10.24 -15.15 -12.33
N TYR A 302 11.20 -14.54 -13.04
CA TYR A 302 10.98 -13.86 -14.32
C TYR A 302 11.65 -14.66 -15.44
N THR A 303 10.88 -15.09 -16.42
CA THR A 303 11.41 -15.95 -17.50
C THR A 303 12.44 -15.17 -18.31
N ALA A 304 13.71 -15.56 -18.26
CA ALA A 304 14.75 -15.03 -19.15
C ALA A 304 14.67 -15.78 -20.48
N PHE A 305 14.27 -15.08 -21.54
CA PHE A 305 13.93 -15.70 -22.83
C PHE A 305 14.71 -15.13 -24.01
N GLY A 306 15.73 -14.31 -23.78
CA GLY A 306 16.60 -13.86 -24.84
C GLY A 306 17.73 -12.96 -24.37
N LYS A 307 18.48 -12.48 -25.36
CA LYS A 307 19.57 -11.51 -25.20
C LYS A 307 19.34 -10.31 -26.10
N ILE A 308 19.93 -9.19 -25.69
CA ILE A 308 19.92 -7.93 -26.44
C ILE A 308 21.30 -7.75 -27.07
N ASP A 309 21.35 -7.28 -28.32
CA ASP A 309 22.59 -6.99 -29.01
C ASP A 309 23.24 -5.68 -28.53
N GLU A 310 24.49 -5.44 -28.94
CA GLU A 310 25.23 -4.24 -28.53
C GLU A 310 24.57 -2.94 -29.02
N THR A 311 23.93 -2.97 -30.20
CA THR A 311 23.17 -1.82 -30.72
C THR A 311 22.02 -1.46 -29.79
N GLY A 312 21.24 -2.47 -29.38
CA GLY A 312 20.13 -2.31 -28.46
C GLY A 312 20.59 -1.86 -27.08
N LEU A 313 21.70 -2.40 -26.58
CA LEU A 313 22.30 -1.98 -25.32
C LEU A 313 22.70 -0.49 -25.34
N ALA A 314 23.31 -0.01 -26.42
CA ALA A 314 23.64 1.42 -26.56
C ALA A 314 22.38 2.30 -26.61
N THR A 315 21.31 1.84 -27.28
CA THR A 315 20.00 2.52 -27.28
C THR A 315 19.41 2.59 -25.87
N LEU A 316 19.45 1.48 -25.11
CA LEU A 316 18.93 1.41 -23.75
C LEU A 316 19.73 2.28 -22.78
N GLU A 317 21.05 2.33 -22.90
CA GLU A 317 21.90 3.23 -22.10
C GLU A 317 21.55 4.70 -22.33
N LYS A 318 21.32 5.09 -23.60
CA LYS A 318 20.89 6.44 -23.95
C LYS A 318 19.56 6.79 -23.27
N ILE A 319 18.59 5.89 -23.32
CA ILE A 319 17.28 6.05 -22.66
C ILE A 319 17.46 6.16 -21.13
N ALA A 320 18.23 5.24 -20.53
CA ALA A 320 18.47 5.21 -19.10
C ALA A 320 19.21 6.46 -18.59
N ALA A 321 20.17 6.98 -19.36
CA ALA A 321 20.92 8.19 -19.03
C ALA A 321 20.04 9.46 -19.02
N ALA A 322 18.94 9.49 -19.76
CA ALA A 322 17.95 10.58 -19.69
C ALA A 322 17.17 10.55 -18.36
N GLY A 323 17.06 9.37 -17.74
CA GLY A 323 16.48 9.17 -16.42
C GLY A 323 14.98 8.93 -16.42
N VAL A 324 14.44 8.79 -15.21
CA VAL A 324 13.01 8.58 -14.95
C VAL A 324 12.32 9.93 -14.72
N GLN A 325 11.09 10.07 -15.22
CA GLN A 325 10.28 11.27 -15.06
C GLN A 325 10.17 11.66 -13.58
N GLY A 326 10.37 12.95 -13.31
CA GLY A 326 10.40 13.49 -11.94
C GLY A 326 11.68 13.18 -11.16
N GLY A 327 12.69 12.53 -11.76
CA GLY A 327 13.98 12.23 -11.13
C GLY A 327 13.93 11.09 -10.09
N SER A 328 12.86 10.29 -10.10
CA SER A 328 12.73 9.06 -9.31
C SER A 328 13.73 7.99 -9.78
N THR A 329 13.83 6.88 -9.05
CA THR A 329 14.53 5.67 -9.51
C THR A 329 13.61 4.66 -10.19
N ASP A 330 12.29 4.87 -10.16
CA ASP A 330 11.27 4.00 -10.74
C ASP A 330 10.07 4.85 -11.19
N GLY A 331 9.62 4.66 -12.43
CA GLY A 331 8.51 5.38 -13.04
C GLY A 331 8.57 5.40 -14.56
N GLU A 332 7.81 6.31 -15.19
CA GLU A 332 7.85 6.54 -16.63
C GLU A 332 9.23 7.10 -17.05
N PRO A 333 9.77 6.73 -18.23
CA PRO A 333 11.00 7.34 -18.75
C PRO A 333 10.84 8.85 -19.00
N VAL A 334 11.90 9.66 -18.83
CA VAL A 334 11.90 11.08 -19.27
C VAL A 334 11.76 11.21 -20.77
N THR A 335 12.43 10.31 -21.50
CA THR A 335 12.35 10.22 -22.95
C THR A 335 11.25 9.23 -23.29
N ASP A 336 10.14 9.70 -23.87
CA ASP A 336 9.07 8.82 -24.33
C ASP A 336 9.62 7.76 -25.28
N VAL A 337 9.52 6.49 -24.90
CA VAL A 337 9.96 5.36 -25.71
C VAL A 337 8.74 4.61 -26.23
N GLU A 338 8.61 4.57 -27.55
CA GLU A 338 7.57 3.84 -28.25
C GLU A 338 8.17 2.74 -29.11
N ILE A 339 7.61 1.54 -29.00
CA ILE A 339 7.83 0.45 -29.93
C ILE A 339 7.06 0.78 -31.20
N GLU A 340 7.76 1.09 -32.28
CA GLU A 340 7.15 1.27 -33.58
C GLU A 340 6.75 -0.10 -34.15
N THR A 341 7.69 -1.05 -34.16
CA THR A 341 7.46 -2.42 -34.60
C THR A 341 8.38 -3.43 -33.92
N ILE A 342 7.92 -4.69 -33.83
CA ILE A 342 8.79 -5.85 -33.58
C ILE A 342 8.58 -6.87 -34.70
N ARG A 343 9.66 -7.31 -35.34
CA ARG A 343 9.62 -8.30 -36.43
C ARG A 343 10.65 -9.39 -36.19
N LEU A 344 10.34 -10.62 -36.61
CA LEU A 344 11.35 -11.68 -36.71
C LEU A 344 12.18 -11.45 -37.98
N ASP A 345 13.47 -11.77 -37.92
CA ASP A 345 14.40 -11.60 -39.05
C ASP A 345 14.41 -12.81 -40.01
#